data_AF-A0A8S4RVI9-F1
#
_entry.id   AF-A0A8S4RVI9-F1
#
_cell.length_a   1.000
_cell.length_b   1.000
_cell.length_c   1.000
_cell.angle_alpha   90.00
_cell.angle_beta   90.00
_cell.angle_gamma   90.00
#
_symmetry.space_group_name_H-M   'P 1'
#
loop_
_entity.id
_entity.type
_entity.pdbx_description
1 polymer ?
#
loop_
_entity_poly.entity_id
_entity_poly.type
_entity_poly.pdbx_seq_one_letter_code
_entity_poly.pdbx_strand_id
1 'polypeptide(L)' 'YAFRIYDLDNDMYIGREDLLEATRLLTKGELHQQERDDIVASVLDEADVDGDGRLSFMDFEHVVVRAPDFLSTFHIRV' A
#
# COMPACT_ATOMS: atom_id res chain seq x y z
N TYR A 1 -5.01 -8.76 -9.66
CA TYR A 1 -5.75 -9.16 -8.44
C TYR A 1 -5.25 -8.46 -7.20
N ALA A 2 -3.94 -8.25 -7.02
CA ALA A 2 -3.36 -7.53 -5.88
C ALA A 2 -4.07 -6.19 -5.54
N PHE A 3 -4.34 -5.32 -6.52
CA PHE A 3 -5.04 -4.05 -6.30
C PHE A 3 -6.36 -4.18 -5.53
N ARG A 4 -7.24 -5.11 -5.95
CA ARG A 4 -8.52 -5.39 -5.28
C ARG A 4 -8.40 -6.08 -3.92
N ILE A 5 -7.23 -6.62 -3.59
CA ILE A 5 -6.97 -7.22 -2.28
C ILE A 5 -6.60 -6.12 -1.27
N TYR A 6 -5.96 -5.05 -1.75
CA TYR A 6 -5.59 -3.91 -0.93
C TYR A 6 -6.69 -2.86 -0.82
N ASP A 7 -7.52 -2.71 -1.85
CA ASP A 7 -8.73 -1.88 -1.84
C ASP A 7 -9.81 -2.50 -0.93
N LEU A 8 -9.89 -2.03 0.32
CA LEU A 8 -10.80 -2.59 1.34
C LEU A 8 -12.20 -1.98 1.24
N ASP A 9 -12.30 -0.72 0.85
CA ASP A 9 -13.57 0.00 0.72
C ASP A 9 -14.20 -0.12 -0.68
N ASN A 10 -13.49 -0.75 -1.63
CA ASN A 10 -13.88 -0.97 -3.02
C ASN A 10 -14.13 0.33 -3.77
N ASP A 11 -13.42 1.40 -3.42
CA ASP A 11 -13.53 2.70 -4.09
C ASP A 11 -12.69 2.79 -5.40
N MET A 12 -11.97 1.71 -5.74
CA MET A 12 -11.01 1.63 -6.85
C MET A 12 -9.77 2.51 -6.69
N TYR A 13 -9.48 2.92 -5.48
CA TYR A 13 -8.25 3.57 -5.06
C TYR A 13 -7.68 2.82 -3.86
N ILE A 14 -6.39 2.99 -3.60
CA ILE A 14 -5.79 2.51 -2.35
C ILE A 14 -5.40 3.75 -1.58
N GLY A 15 -6.20 4.09 -0.57
CA GLY A 15 -5.95 5.22 0.29
C GLY A 15 -4.96 4.90 1.41
N ARG A 16 -4.66 5.92 2.20
CA ARG A 16 -3.85 5.80 3.41
C ARG A 16 -4.42 4.77 4.40
N GLU A 17 -5.74 4.73 4.55
CA GLU A 17 -6.41 3.80 5.45
C GLU A 17 -6.28 2.36 4.98
N ASP A 18 -6.41 2.12 3.66
CA ASP A 18 -6.22 0.81 3.05
C ASP A 18 -4.79 0.30 3.25
N LEU A 19 -3.80 1.14 3.01
CA LEU A 19 -2.39 0.82 3.24
C LEU A 19 -2.09 0.56 4.71
N LEU A 20 -2.68 1.32 5.63
CA LEU A 20 -2.52 1.12 7.08
C LEU A 20 -3.07 -0.23 7.53
N GLU A 21 -4.28 -0.57 7.09
CA GLU A 21 -4.93 -1.81 7.45
C GLU A 21 -4.24 -3.01 6.77
N ALA A 22 -3.82 -2.87 5.51
CA ALA A 22 -3.01 -3.87 4.81
C ALA A 22 -1.68 -4.11 5.53
N THR A 23 -0.95 -3.04 5.88
CA THR A 23 0.33 -3.12 6.59
C THR A 23 0.15 -3.78 7.97
N ARG A 24 -0.95 -3.44 8.68
CA ARG A 24 -1.32 -4.06 9.96
C ARG A 24 -1.57 -5.55 9.84
N LEU A 25 -2.32 -5.98 8.82
CA LEU A 25 -2.62 -7.39 8.57
C LEU A 25 -1.34 -8.17 8.24
N LEU A 26 -0.47 -7.60 7.43
CA LEU A 26 0.77 -8.24 6.97
C LEU A 26 1.82 -8.36 8.07
N THR A 27 1.99 -7.33 8.88
CA THR A 27 2.93 -7.38 10.02
C THR A 27 2.37 -8.09 11.24
N LYS A 28 1.13 -8.62 11.18
CA LYS A 28 0.46 -9.33 12.30
C LYS A 28 0.49 -8.54 13.61
N GLY A 29 0.59 -7.21 13.53
CA GLY A 29 0.74 -6.33 14.69
C GLY A 29 2.13 -6.29 15.34
N GLU A 30 3.19 -6.75 14.65
CA GLU A 30 4.58 -6.63 15.15
C GLU A 30 5.16 -5.22 15.03
N LEU A 31 4.60 -4.36 14.16
CA LEU A 31 5.03 -2.96 14.00
C LEU A 31 4.19 -1.99 14.84
N HIS A 32 4.84 -0.95 15.38
CA HIS A 32 4.14 0.13 16.06
C HIS A 32 3.24 0.92 15.09
N GLN A 33 2.22 1.58 15.64
CA GLN A 33 1.30 2.41 14.84
C GLN A 33 2.02 3.55 14.12
N GLN A 34 3.05 4.11 14.77
CA GLN A 34 3.86 5.19 14.22
C GLN A 34 4.78 4.72 13.08
N GLU A 35 5.45 3.58 13.24
CA GLU A 35 6.28 2.99 12.17
C GLU A 35 5.44 2.65 10.94
N ARG A 36 4.21 2.17 11.14
CA ARG A 36 3.28 1.92 10.03
C ARG A 36 2.87 3.21 9.35
N ASP A 37 2.59 4.27 10.10
CA ASP A 37 2.22 5.56 9.53
C ASP A 37 3.37 6.17 8.70
N ASP A 38 4.61 6.03 9.18
CA ASP A 38 5.82 6.46 8.48
C ASP A 38 6.06 5.65 7.18
N ILE A 39 5.89 4.32 7.23
CA ILE A 39 5.99 3.46 6.05
C ILE A 39 4.91 3.84 5.02
N VAL A 40 3.65 3.95 5.45
CA VAL A 40 2.54 4.30 4.56
C VAL A 40 2.74 5.69 3.95
N ALA A 41 3.22 6.67 4.73
CA ALA A 41 3.52 8.00 4.22
C ALA A 41 4.67 7.98 3.21
N SER A 42 5.76 7.27 3.48
CA SER A 42 6.89 7.15 2.55
C SER A 42 6.50 6.41 1.27
N VAL A 43 5.63 5.40 1.39
CA VAL A 43 5.12 4.64 0.24
C VAL A 43 4.22 5.52 -0.58
N LEU A 44 3.25 6.21 0.02
CA LEU A 44 2.42 7.18 -0.69
C LEU A 44 3.30 8.22 -1.39
N ASP A 45 4.29 8.82 -0.71
CA ASP A 45 5.17 9.81 -1.34
C ASP A 45 5.94 9.27 -2.57
N GLU A 46 6.35 8.00 -2.56
CA GLU A 46 7.02 7.37 -3.71
C GLU A 46 6.05 6.84 -4.78
N ALA A 47 4.85 6.45 -4.36
CA ALA A 47 3.89 5.71 -5.16
C ALA A 47 2.83 6.60 -5.82
N ASP A 48 2.44 7.65 -5.12
CA ASP A 48 1.48 8.67 -5.53
C ASP A 48 2.16 9.62 -6.52
N VAL A 49 2.03 9.32 -7.82
CA VAL A 49 2.69 10.09 -8.88
C VAL A 49 1.92 11.37 -9.18
N ASP A 50 0.61 11.38 -8.95
CA ASP A 50 -0.26 12.53 -9.22
C ASP A 50 -0.52 13.41 -7.98
N GLY A 51 -0.14 12.95 -6.79
CA GLY A 51 -0.16 13.69 -5.54
C GLY A 51 -1.57 13.83 -4.94
N ASP A 52 -2.48 12.90 -5.26
CA ASP A 52 -3.87 12.95 -4.81
C ASP A 52 -4.09 12.35 -3.40
N GLY A 53 -3.03 11.79 -2.81
CA GLY A 53 -3.01 11.15 -1.50
C GLY A 53 -3.59 9.73 -1.51
N ARG A 54 -3.79 9.15 -2.70
CA ARG A 54 -4.33 7.81 -2.95
C ARG A 54 -3.50 7.17 -4.07
N LEU A 55 -3.67 5.86 -4.26
CA LEU A 55 -3.07 5.16 -5.38
C LEU A 55 -4.16 4.72 -6.32
N SER A 56 -4.18 5.30 -7.51
CA SER A 56 -5.00 4.80 -8.60
C SER A 56 -4.41 3.49 -9.15
N PHE A 57 -5.17 2.81 -10.01
CA PHE A 57 -4.65 1.65 -10.73
C PHE A 57 -3.37 1.97 -11.53
N MET A 58 -3.25 3.18 -12.08
CA MET A 58 -2.07 3.61 -12.84
C MET A 58 -0.85 3.77 -11.93
N ASP A 59 -1.02 4.42 -10.78
CA ASP A 59 0.04 4.60 -9.78
C ASP A 59 0.52 3.26 -9.26
N PHE A 60 -0.44 2.37 -8.97
CA PHE A 60 -0.14 1.01 -8.55
C PHE A 60 0.68 0.25 -9.59
N GLU A 61 0.33 0.27 -10.88
CA GLU A 61 1.17 -0.34 -11.92
C GLU A 61 2.58 0.24 -11.95
N HIS A 62 2.70 1.57 -11.85
CA HIS A 62 3.99 2.24 -11.84
C HIS A 62 4.87 1.79 -10.67
N VAL A 63 4.26 1.62 -9.50
CA VAL A 63 4.92 1.19 -8.26
C VAL A 63 5.28 -0.29 -8.28
N VAL A 64 4.41 -1.16 -8.80
CA VAL A 64 4.73 -2.59 -8.99
C VAL A 64 5.99 -2.75 -9.82
N VAL A 65 6.15 -1.90 -10.84
CA VAL A 65 7.30 -1.93 -11.75
C VAL A 65 8.55 -1.33 -11.10
N ARG A 66 8.41 -0.26 -10.30
CA ARG A 66 9.54 0.45 -9.66
C ARG A 66 10.04 -0.23 -8.38
N ALA A 67 9.13 -0.74 -7.58
CA ALA A 67 9.38 -1.32 -6.27
C ALA A 67 8.75 -2.73 -6.16
N PRO A 68 9.19 -3.70 -6.99
CA PRO A 68 8.68 -5.05 -6.95
C PRO A 68 8.90 -5.71 -5.58
N ASP A 69 9.95 -5.32 -4.85
CA ASP A 69 10.26 -5.83 -3.50
C ASP A 69 9.22 -5.42 -2.46
N PHE A 70 8.58 -4.25 -2.63
CA PHE A 70 7.52 -3.81 -1.75
C PHE A 70 6.32 -4.73 -1.88
N LEU A 71 5.76 -4.89 -3.08
CA LEU A 71 4.64 -5.79 -3.29
C LEU A 71 4.99 -7.27 -3.14
N SER A 72 6.25 -7.66 -3.39
CA SER A 72 6.72 -9.02 -3.12
C SER A 72 6.76 -9.32 -1.63
N THR A 73 7.16 -8.35 -0.80
CA THR A 73 7.06 -8.46 0.66
C THR A 73 5.61 -8.58 1.11
N PHE A 74 4.70 -7.84 0.47
CA PHE A 74 3.27 -7.91 0.74
C PHE A 74 2.62 -9.21 0.20
N HIS A 75 3.22 -9.86 -0.81
CA HIS A 75 2.81 -11.17 -1.33
C HIS A 75 3.32 -12.34 -0.49
N ILE A 76 4.25 -12.12 0.46
CA ILE A 76 4.81 -13.20 1.27
C ILE A 76 3.85 -13.53 2.43
N ARG A 77 3.17 -14.67 2.25
CA ARG A 77 2.34 -15.45 3.20
C ARG A 77 0.85 -15.10 3.27
N VAL A 78 0.14 -15.35 2.17
CA VAL A 78 -1.08 -16.19 2.21
C VAL A 78 -0.69 -17.58 1.73
#